data_AF-A0A8P4KJM1-F1
#
_entry.id   AF-A0A8P4KJM1-F1
#
_cell.length_a   1.000
_cell.length_b   1.000
_cell.length_c   1.000
_cell.angle_alpha   90.00
_cell.angle_beta   90.00
_cell.angle_gamma   90.00
#
_symmetry.space_group_name_H-M   'P 1'
#
loop_
_entity.id
_entity.type
_entity.pdbx_description
1 polymer ?
#
loop_
_entity_poly.entity_id
_entity_poly.type
_entity_poly.pdbx_seq_one_letter_code
_entity_poly.pdbx_strand_id
1 'polypeptide(L)'
;MKIKRQKQAKKTISFYKFNFSFREPFQILIDGTFCQAALKNKIQIKEQMPKYLMGEVQLCTTNCALKELETLGKELYGAKIILQRFQVRRCPHFKSPVPASECLLSMLEETNPHHYFVATQDHTVTAGLKKIPGVPLLYIILNTIVLDKPCKTSLDHVQAVQLGELVSPAQQQSIRSLKEEQGIAQKDGERRGKKRKRKQSNPNPLSCLKKKKKGVPTPSLKKTEQGQKRKRSRHKKQKDDMSAPVVTNT
;
A
#
# COMPACT_ATOMS: atom_id res chain seq x y z
N MET A 1 13.39 -1.67 10.57
CA MET A 1 12.36 -2.63 10.08
C MET A 1 11.08 -1.98 9.54
N LYS A 2 10.47 -0.97 10.20
CA LYS A 2 9.21 -0.34 9.77
C LYS A 2 9.16 0.16 8.31
N ILE A 3 10.25 0.78 7.83
CA ILE A 3 10.33 1.34 6.46
C ILE A 3 10.24 0.25 5.38
N LYS A 4 10.83 -0.93 5.60
CA LYS A 4 10.78 -2.03 4.62
C LYS A 4 9.34 -2.56 4.46
N ARG A 5 8.61 -2.70 5.56
CA ARG A 5 7.21 -3.15 5.59
C ARG A 5 6.28 -2.17 4.88
N GLN A 6 6.41 -0.86 5.14
CA GLN A 6 5.64 0.16 4.43
C GLN A 6 5.98 0.21 2.94
N LYS A 7 7.26 0.08 2.57
CA LYS A 7 7.68 0.02 1.17
C LYS A 7 7.06 -1.18 0.43
N GLN A 8 6.99 -2.34 1.09
CA GLN A 8 6.34 -3.52 0.54
C GLN A 8 4.83 -3.31 0.38
N ALA A 9 4.15 -2.80 1.41
CA ALA A 9 2.73 -2.49 1.33
C ALA A 9 2.42 -1.52 0.18
N LYS A 10 3.20 -0.44 0.04
CA LYS A 10 3.08 0.51 -1.07
C LYS A 10 3.21 -0.17 -2.44
N LYS A 11 4.18 -1.09 -2.60
CA LYS A 11 4.36 -1.84 -3.85
C LYS A 11 3.14 -2.73 -4.14
N THR A 12 2.64 -3.44 -3.15
CA THR A 12 1.45 -4.30 -3.27
C THR A 12 0.20 -3.49 -3.61
N ILE A 13 -0.03 -2.36 -2.92
CA ILE A 13 -1.18 -1.49 -3.18
C ILE A 13 -1.11 -0.93 -4.60
N SER A 14 0.07 -0.47 -5.05
CA SER A 14 0.26 -0.02 -6.42
C SER A 14 -0.08 -1.13 -7.43
N PHE A 15 0.32 -2.38 -7.17
CA PHE A 15 -0.05 -3.51 -8.03
C PHE A 15 -1.58 -3.66 -8.16
N TYR A 16 -2.32 -3.60 -7.06
CA TYR A 16 -3.79 -3.70 -7.09
C TYR A 16 -4.46 -2.48 -7.73
N LYS A 17 -3.94 -1.27 -7.49
CA LYS A 17 -4.44 -0.04 -8.14
C LYS A 17 -4.31 -0.09 -9.67
N PHE A 18 -3.16 -0.54 -10.18
CA PHE A 18 -2.90 -0.52 -11.62
C PHE A 18 -3.56 -1.68 -12.38
N ASN A 19 -3.62 -2.87 -11.79
CA ASN A 19 -4.09 -4.06 -12.51
C ASN A 19 -5.54 -4.42 -12.21
N PHE A 20 -6.03 -4.09 -11.02
CA PHE A 20 -7.38 -4.44 -10.55
C PHE A 20 -8.20 -3.19 -10.21
N SER A 21 -7.80 -2.01 -10.69
CA SER A 21 -8.56 -0.75 -10.58
C SER A 21 -9.00 -0.34 -9.18
N PHE A 22 -8.27 -0.73 -8.14
CA PHE A 22 -8.57 -0.34 -6.76
C PHE A 22 -8.50 1.18 -6.56
N ARG A 23 -9.48 1.73 -5.86
CA ARG A 23 -9.59 3.17 -5.55
C ARG A 23 -9.76 3.40 -4.06
N GLU A 24 -9.38 4.60 -3.63
CA GLU A 24 -9.65 5.08 -2.28
C GLU A 24 -11.09 5.63 -2.21
N PRO A 25 -11.80 5.47 -1.07
CA PRO A 25 -11.37 4.81 0.16
C PRO A 25 -11.32 3.28 0.03
N PHE A 26 -10.26 2.65 0.53
CA PHE A 26 -10.11 1.20 0.48
C PHE A 26 -11.13 0.52 1.39
N GLN A 27 -11.99 -0.31 0.82
CA GLN A 27 -13.00 -1.05 1.57
C GLN A 27 -12.39 -2.32 2.12
N ILE A 28 -12.39 -2.49 3.44
CA ILE A 28 -11.79 -3.65 4.10
C ILE A 28 -12.88 -4.43 4.83
N LEU A 29 -13.14 -5.65 4.39
CA LEU A 29 -13.98 -6.61 5.10
C LEU A 29 -13.18 -7.23 6.25
N ILE A 30 -13.68 -7.07 7.47
CA ILE A 30 -13.07 -7.55 8.70
C ILE A 30 -13.96 -8.61 9.31
N ASP A 31 -13.35 -9.71 9.75
CA ASP A 31 -14.00 -10.79 10.47
C ASP A 31 -13.74 -10.74 11.99
N GLY A 32 -14.45 -11.61 12.71
CA GLY A 32 -14.28 -11.72 14.16
C GLY A 32 -12.89 -12.21 14.58
N THR A 33 -12.27 -13.08 13.79
CA THR A 33 -10.95 -13.66 14.10
C THR A 33 -9.84 -12.60 14.08
N PHE A 34 -9.88 -11.69 13.11
CA PHE A 34 -8.97 -10.57 13.01
C PHE A 34 -9.17 -9.57 14.16
N CYS A 35 -10.42 -9.27 14.52
CA CYS A 35 -10.73 -8.44 15.69
C CYS A 35 -10.22 -9.06 16.99
N GLN A 36 -10.37 -10.36 17.18
CA GLN A 36 -9.85 -11.07 18.35
C GLN A 36 -8.32 -11.03 18.42
N ALA A 37 -7.65 -11.25 17.28
CA ALA A 37 -6.21 -11.12 17.20
C ALA A 37 -5.72 -9.67 17.46
N ALA A 38 -6.47 -8.67 16.99
CA ALA A 38 -6.16 -7.28 17.27
C ALA A 38 -6.28 -6.95 18.76
N LEU A 39 -7.31 -7.47 19.44
CA LEU A 39 -7.47 -7.31 20.89
C LEU A 39 -6.32 -7.94 21.67
N LYS A 40 -5.99 -9.20 21.36
CA LYS A 40 -4.90 -9.93 22.03
C LYS A 40 -3.57 -9.18 21.94
N ASN A 41 -3.30 -8.58 20.77
CA ASN A 41 -2.05 -7.87 20.50
C ASN A 41 -2.14 -6.35 20.76
N LYS A 42 -3.25 -5.86 21.33
CA LYS A 42 -3.50 -4.44 21.64
C LYS A 42 -3.33 -3.50 20.43
N ILE A 43 -3.79 -3.96 19.26
CA ILE A 43 -3.73 -3.23 17.99
C ILE A 43 -5.00 -2.41 17.80
N GLN A 44 -4.84 -1.10 17.66
CA GLN A 44 -5.95 -0.21 17.31
C GLN A 44 -6.16 -0.18 15.79
N ILE A 45 -7.13 -0.96 15.30
CA ILE A 45 -7.39 -1.14 13.86
C ILE A 45 -7.68 0.20 13.17
N LYS A 46 -8.58 1.03 13.72
CA LYS A 46 -9.01 2.30 13.12
C LYS A 46 -7.86 3.28 12.88
N GLU A 47 -6.88 3.32 13.77
CA GLU A 47 -5.73 4.21 13.63
C GLU A 47 -4.59 3.61 12.80
N GLN A 48 -4.30 2.32 13.01
CA GLN A 48 -3.15 1.68 12.38
C GLN A 48 -3.39 1.36 10.92
N MET A 49 -4.63 1.05 10.53
CA MET A 49 -4.96 0.64 9.16
C MET A 49 -4.70 1.74 8.12
N PRO A 50 -5.20 2.99 8.28
CA PRO A 50 -4.91 4.08 7.34
C PRO A 50 -3.41 4.45 7.32
N LYS A 51 -2.76 4.46 8.50
CA LYS A 51 -1.31 4.71 8.63
C LYS A 51 -0.48 3.67 7.87
N TYR A 52 -0.95 2.43 7.79
CA TYR A 52 -0.24 1.35 7.13
C TYR A 52 -0.50 1.31 5.62
N LEU A 53 -1.75 1.50 5.18
CA LEU A 53 -2.13 1.51 3.77
C LEU A 53 -1.80 2.83 3.06
N MET A 54 -1.45 3.88 3.80
CA MET A 54 -1.09 5.19 3.26
C MET A 54 -2.19 5.82 2.40
N GLY A 55 -3.45 5.63 2.79
CA GLY A 55 -4.63 6.12 2.08
C GLY A 55 -5.87 6.05 2.96
N GLU A 56 -6.99 6.54 2.42
CA GLU A 56 -8.27 6.48 3.12
C GLU A 56 -8.83 5.06 3.15
N VAL A 57 -9.45 4.69 4.27
CA VAL A 57 -9.91 3.33 4.53
C VAL A 57 -11.32 3.35 5.09
N GLN A 58 -12.17 2.50 4.53
CA GLN A 58 -13.50 2.20 5.04
C GLN A 58 -13.53 0.79 5.63
N LEU A 59 -13.55 0.71 6.96
CA LEU A 59 -13.65 -0.57 7.67
C LEU A 59 -15.10 -1.07 7.62
N CYS A 60 -15.27 -2.29 7.12
CA CYS A 60 -16.55 -2.91 6.87
C CYS A 60 -16.62 -4.29 7.54
N THR A 61 -17.83 -4.75 7.86
CA THR A 61 -18.11 -6.12 8.31
C THR A 61 -19.42 -6.62 7.73
N THR A 62 -19.80 -7.87 8.00
CA THR A 62 -21.06 -8.48 7.52
C THR A 62 -21.98 -8.84 8.70
N ASN A 63 -23.28 -8.90 8.42
CA ASN A 63 -24.27 -9.36 9.41
C ASN A 63 -23.98 -10.80 9.87
N CYS A 64 -23.51 -11.68 8.98
CA CYS A 64 -23.12 -13.04 9.32
C CYS A 64 -21.99 -13.08 10.35
N ALA A 65 -20.94 -12.27 10.18
CA ALA A 65 -19.84 -12.21 11.13
C ALA A 65 -20.27 -11.69 12.51
N LEU A 66 -21.22 -10.74 12.56
CA LEU A 66 -21.79 -10.27 13.83
C LEU A 66 -22.60 -11.36 14.54
N LYS A 67 -23.44 -12.11 13.80
CA LYS A 67 -24.26 -13.20 14.34
C LYS A 67 -23.43 -14.42 14.77
N GLU A 68 -22.35 -14.71 14.05
CA GLU A 68 -21.40 -15.77 14.44
C GLU A 68 -20.74 -15.44 15.79
N LEU A 69 -20.24 -14.20 15.95
CA LEU A 69 -19.67 -13.75 17.22
C LEU A 69 -20.68 -13.72 18.37
N GLU A 70 -21.96 -13.49 18.07
CA GLU A 70 -23.04 -13.62 19.05
C GLU A 70 -23.21 -15.05 19.56
N THR A 71 -23.11 -16.01 18.64
CA THR A 71 -23.27 -17.44 18.94
C THR A 71 -22.09 -17.98 19.74
N LEU A 72 -20.87 -17.51 19.45
CA LEU A 72 -19.64 -17.91 20.14
C LEU A 72 -19.53 -17.36 21.58
N GLY A 73 -20.37 -16.39 21.97
CA GLY A 73 -20.58 -16.02 23.37
C GLY A 73 -19.53 -15.09 23.99
N LYS A 74 -19.35 -15.22 25.32
CA LYS A 74 -18.67 -14.23 26.19
C LYS A 74 -17.16 -14.08 25.90
N GLU A 75 -16.49 -15.13 25.42
CA GLU A 75 -15.05 -15.12 25.19
C GLU A 75 -14.64 -14.15 24.06
N LEU A 76 -15.50 -13.98 23.06
CA LEU A 76 -15.27 -13.10 21.91
C LEU A 76 -16.08 -11.79 21.99
N TYR A 77 -16.64 -11.48 23.17
CA TYR A 77 -17.48 -10.29 23.36
C TYR A 77 -16.73 -8.99 23.05
N GLY A 78 -15.44 -8.91 23.41
CA GLY A 78 -14.60 -7.77 23.05
C GLY A 78 -14.48 -7.58 21.54
N ALA A 79 -14.28 -8.70 20.81
CA ALA A 79 -14.17 -8.66 19.35
C ALA A 79 -15.48 -8.20 18.72
N LYS A 80 -16.61 -8.67 19.24
CA LYS A 80 -17.96 -8.24 18.83
C LYS A 80 -18.13 -6.71 18.95
N ILE A 81 -17.79 -6.13 20.10
CA ILE A 81 -17.94 -4.67 20.32
C ILE A 81 -17.11 -3.87 19.29
N ILE A 82 -15.90 -4.33 18.99
CA ILE A 82 -15.06 -3.67 17.98
C ILE A 82 -15.70 -3.79 16.59
N LEU A 83 -16.17 -4.98 16.24
CA LEU A 83 -16.73 -5.27 14.93
C LEU A 83 -18.03 -4.47 14.69
N GLN A 84 -18.86 -4.30 15.72
CA GLN A 84 -20.09 -3.48 15.68
C GLN A 84 -19.84 -1.99 15.37
N ARG A 85 -18.63 -1.47 15.59
CA ARG A 85 -18.27 -0.08 15.27
C ARG A 85 -17.98 0.13 13.79
N PHE A 86 -17.81 -0.95 13.01
CA PHE A 86 -17.49 -0.86 11.58
C PHE A 86 -18.77 -0.84 10.73
N GLN A 87 -18.64 -0.37 9.49
CA GLN A 87 -19.79 -0.26 8.59
C GLN A 87 -20.28 -1.66 8.21
N VAL A 88 -21.54 -1.94 8.49
CA VAL A 88 -22.15 -3.22 8.11
C VAL A 88 -22.48 -3.20 6.61
N ARG A 89 -21.97 -4.17 5.87
CA ARG A 89 -22.31 -4.46 4.48
C ARG A 89 -23.41 -5.51 4.43
N ARG A 90 -24.37 -5.29 3.53
CA ARG A 90 -25.46 -6.24 3.26
C ARG A 90 -24.87 -7.41 2.50
N CYS A 91 -25.06 -8.61 3.05
CA CYS A 91 -24.71 -9.88 2.43
C CYS A 91 -25.98 -10.58 1.94
N PRO A 92 -25.89 -11.52 0.98
CA PRO A 92 -27.04 -12.25 0.46
C PRO A 92 -27.74 -13.11 1.54
N HIS A 93 -27.04 -13.43 2.63
CA HIS A 93 -27.46 -14.33 3.70
C HIS A 93 -28.30 -13.68 4.81
N PHE A 94 -29.13 -12.69 4.48
CA PHE A 94 -29.89 -11.94 5.49
C PHE A 94 -30.89 -12.84 6.26
N LYS A 95 -31.57 -13.73 5.53
CA LYS A 95 -32.61 -14.63 6.07
C LYS A 95 -32.01 -15.82 6.82
N SER A 96 -30.98 -16.45 6.25
CA SER A 96 -30.29 -17.62 6.82
C SER A 96 -28.83 -17.28 7.05
N PRO A 97 -28.44 -16.90 8.28
CA PRO A 97 -27.05 -16.61 8.61
C PRO A 97 -26.18 -17.84 8.40
N VAL A 98 -25.14 -17.68 7.57
CA VAL A 98 -24.07 -18.67 7.37
C VAL A 98 -22.84 -18.28 8.17
N PRO A 99 -21.85 -19.18 8.37
CA PRO A 99 -20.56 -18.83 8.97
C PRO A 99 -19.88 -17.66 8.23
N ALA A 100 -19.10 -16.83 8.93
CA ALA A 100 -18.44 -15.69 8.29
C ALA A 100 -17.48 -16.12 7.19
N SER A 101 -16.86 -17.29 7.30
CA SER A 101 -15.96 -17.82 6.28
C SER A 101 -16.63 -17.96 4.92
N GLU A 102 -17.79 -18.62 4.88
CA GLU A 102 -18.61 -18.77 3.69
C GLU A 102 -19.19 -17.43 3.23
N CYS A 103 -19.65 -16.61 4.17
CA CYS A 103 -20.17 -15.28 3.85
C CYS A 103 -19.12 -14.40 3.15
N LEU A 104 -17.88 -14.38 3.62
CA LEU A 104 -16.83 -13.55 3.03
C LEU A 104 -16.46 -14.03 1.62
N LEU A 105 -16.37 -15.34 1.40
CA LEU A 105 -16.12 -15.90 0.08
C LEU A 105 -17.28 -15.59 -0.88
N SER A 106 -18.52 -15.69 -0.43
CA SER A 106 -19.70 -15.35 -1.25
C SER A 106 -19.74 -13.87 -1.67
N MET A 107 -19.22 -12.96 -0.84
CA MET A 107 -19.20 -11.51 -1.12
C MET A 107 -18.15 -11.11 -2.15
N LEU A 108 -17.12 -11.95 -2.35
CA LEU A 108 -16.00 -11.67 -3.25
C LEU A 108 -16.23 -12.25 -4.64
N GLU A 109 -17.10 -13.24 -4.76
CA GLU A 109 -17.38 -13.92 -6.03
C GLU A 109 -16.07 -14.42 -6.69
N GLU A 110 -16.03 -14.48 -8.02
CA GLU A 110 -14.86 -14.97 -8.77
C GLU A 110 -13.79 -13.89 -9.04
N THR A 111 -14.18 -12.61 -9.08
CA THR A 111 -13.31 -11.51 -9.55
C THR A 111 -13.29 -10.28 -8.64
N ASN A 112 -13.93 -10.33 -7.46
CA ASN A 112 -13.99 -9.23 -6.49
C ASN A 112 -14.51 -7.91 -7.10
N PRO A 113 -15.78 -7.87 -7.55
CA PRO A 113 -16.33 -6.72 -8.28
C PRO A 113 -16.34 -5.43 -7.44
N HIS A 114 -16.45 -5.56 -6.12
CA HIS A 114 -16.51 -4.45 -5.19
C HIS A 114 -15.13 -3.98 -4.68
N HIS A 115 -14.04 -4.62 -5.14
CA HIS A 115 -12.67 -4.30 -4.77
C HIS A 115 -12.45 -4.29 -3.25
N TYR A 116 -12.94 -5.32 -2.57
CA TYR A 116 -12.70 -5.50 -1.14
C TYR A 116 -11.27 -5.95 -0.87
N PHE A 117 -10.66 -5.37 0.15
CA PHE A 117 -9.59 -6.00 0.92
C PHE A 117 -10.23 -6.91 1.96
N VAL A 118 -9.57 -8.02 2.29
CA VAL A 118 -10.05 -8.93 3.33
C VAL A 118 -9.05 -8.96 4.46
N ALA A 119 -9.51 -8.79 5.69
CA ALA A 119 -8.72 -8.89 6.91
C ALA A 119 -9.24 -10.05 7.74
N THR A 120 -8.48 -11.15 7.79
CA THR A 120 -8.85 -12.40 8.47
C THR A 120 -7.62 -13.09 9.05
N GLN A 121 -7.83 -13.91 10.08
CA GLN A 121 -6.83 -14.85 10.61
C GLN A 121 -7.23 -16.32 10.35
N ASP A 122 -8.37 -16.56 9.70
CA ASP A 122 -8.84 -17.89 9.39
C ASP A 122 -8.08 -18.46 8.17
N HIS A 123 -7.56 -19.67 8.34
CA HIS A 123 -6.86 -20.39 7.28
C HIS A 123 -7.81 -20.83 6.15
N THR A 124 -9.07 -21.14 6.46
CA THR A 124 -10.05 -21.62 5.47
C THR A 124 -10.37 -20.51 4.47
N VAL A 125 -10.69 -19.33 4.99
CA VAL A 125 -10.90 -18.11 4.21
C VAL A 125 -9.63 -17.79 3.43
N THR A 126 -8.47 -17.73 4.10
CA THR A 126 -7.19 -17.45 3.45
C THR A 126 -6.90 -18.39 2.27
N ALA A 127 -7.21 -19.69 2.39
CA ALA A 127 -7.03 -20.65 1.31
C ALA A 127 -8.00 -20.41 0.15
N GLY A 128 -9.25 -20.06 0.44
CA GLY A 128 -10.24 -19.67 -0.56
C GLY A 128 -9.84 -18.39 -1.32
N LEU A 129 -9.42 -17.36 -0.59
CA LEU A 129 -8.99 -16.07 -1.17
C LEU A 129 -7.80 -16.20 -2.12
N LYS A 130 -6.88 -17.13 -1.84
CA LYS A 130 -5.73 -17.38 -2.72
C LYS A 130 -6.12 -17.93 -4.09
N LYS A 131 -7.32 -18.51 -4.23
CA LYS A 131 -7.84 -18.99 -5.52
C LYS A 131 -8.41 -17.86 -6.36
N ILE A 132 -8.93 -16.82 -5.72
CA ILE A 132 -9.59 -15.68 -6.35
C ILE A 132 -8.52 -14.64 -6.74
N PRO A 133 -8.39 -14.26 -8.03
CA PRO A 133 -7.50 -13.18 -8.42
C PRO A 133 -8.03 -11.81 -7.94
N GLY A 134 -7.14 -10.88 -7.63
CA GLY A 134 -7.52 -9.50 -7.32
C GLY A 134 -7.98 -9.26 -5.88
N VAL A 135 -7.74 -10.18 -4.95
CA VAL A 135 -8.10 -9.99 -3.53
C VAL A 135 -6.86 -9.75 -2.65
N PRO A 136 -6.69 -8.53 -2.12
CA PRO A 136 -5.66 -8.24 -1.14
C PRO A 136 -6.02 -8.80 0.25
N LEU A 137 -5.11 -9.56 0.85
CA LEU A 137 -5.26 -10.16 2.17
C LEU A 137 -4.44 -9.42 3.23
N LEU A 138 -5.08 -9.11 4.36
CA LEU A 138 -4.49 -8.54 5.56
C LEU A 138 -4.59 -9.55 6.71
N TYR A 139 -3.51 -9.73 7.44
CA TYR A 139 -3.46 -10.61 8.61
C TYR A 139 -2.62 -9.96 9.72
N ILE A 140 -2.66 -10.50 10.93
CA ILE A 140 -1.87 -9.98 12.06
C ILE A 140 -0.77 -10.98 12.41
N ILE A 141 0.49 -10.52 12.38
CA ILE A 141 1.63 -11.23 12.96
C ILE A 141 2.13 -10.44 14.15
N LEU A 142 2.14 -11.09 15.33
CA LEU A 142 2.53 -10.49 16.60
C LEU A 142 1.74 -9.19 16.79
N ASN A 143 2.43 -8.05 16.94
CA ASN A 143 1.80 -6.76 17.20
C ASN A 143 1.62 -5.90 15.94
N THR A 144 1.56 -6.51 14.74
CA THR A 144 1.52 -5.77 13.48
C THR A 144 0.57 -6.35 12.43
N ILE A 145 -0.19 -5.47 11.77
CA ILE A 145 -1.02 -5.78 10.60
C ILE A 145 -0.12 -5.91 9.36
N VAL A 146 -0.20 -6.99 8.60
CA VAL A 146 0.64 -7.21 7.42
C VAL A 146 -0.26 -7.41 6.21
N LEU A 147 0.03 -6.68 5.13
CA LEU A 147 -0.56 -6.89 3.82
C LEU A 147 0.27 -7.96 3.10
N ASP A 148 -0.40 -9.04 2.72
CA ASP A 148 0.25 -10.14 2.01
C ASP A 148 0.76 -9.68 0.64
N LYS A 149 1.71 -10.41 0.09
CA LYS A 149 2.10 -10.24 -1.31
C LYS A 149 0.93 -10.69 -2.21
N PRO A 150 0.82 -10.14 -3.43
CA PRO A 150 -0.15 -10.66 -4.40
C PRO A 150 -0.02 -12.17 -4.56
N CYS A 151 -1.15 -12.88 -4.53
CA CYS A 151 -1.19 -14.31 -4.73
C CYS A 151 -0.74 -14.66 -6.16
N LYS A 152 -0.31 -15.91 -6.35
CA LYS A 152 0.14 -16.42 -7.66
C LYS A 152 -0.97 -16.26 -8.70
N THR A 153 -2.20 -16.65 -8.36
CA THR A 153 -3.39 -16.49 -9.21
C THR A 153 -3.60 -15.05 -9.67
N SER A 154 -3.42 -14.05 -8.81
CA SER A 154 -3.47 -12.64 -9.22
C SER A 154 -2.35 -12.25 -10.17
N LEU A 155 -1.14 -12.78 -9.96
CA LEU A 155 -0.01 -12.51 -10.85
C LEU A 155 -0.20 -13.16 -12.22
N ASP A 156 -0.64 -14.41 -12.25
CA ASP A 156 -0.89 -15.20 -13.45
C ASP A 156 -2.03 -14.56 -14.27
N HIS A 157 -3.11 -14.13 -13.60
CA HIS A 157 -4.19 -13.37 -14.24
C HIS A 157 -3.66 -12.09 -14.91
N VAL A 158 -2.82 -11.32 -14.22
CA VAL A 158 -2.24 -10.09 -14.79
C VAL A 158 -1.31 -10.39 -15.97
N GLN A 159 -0.55 -11.48 -15.91
CA GLN A 159 0.30 -11.93 -17.01
C GLN A 159 -0.56 -12.34 -18.22
N ALA A 160 -1.61 -13.13 -18.01
CA ALA A 160 -2.53 -13.54 -19.07
C ALA A 160 -3.24 -12.32 -19.70
N VAL A 161 -3.63 -11.31 -18.91
CA VAL A 161 -4.19 -10.05 -19.42
C VAL A 161 -3.16 -9.31 -20.28
N GLN A 162 -1.90 -9.25 -19.84
CA GLN A 162 -0.81 -8.60 -20.59
C GLN A 162 -0.47 -9.32 -21.90
N LEU A 163 -0.57 -10.65 -21.92
CA LEU A 163 -0.37 -11.48 -23.10
C LEU A 163 -1.59 -11.44 -24.06
N GLY A 164 -2.73 -10.91 -23.62
CA GLY A 164 -3.97 -10.85 -24.40
C GLY A 164 -4.74 -12.17 -24.43
N GLU A 165 -4.37 -13.14 -23.60
CA GLU A 165 -4.95 -14.49 -23.58
C GLU A 165 -6.39 -14.52 -23.07
N LEU A 166 -6.83 -13.52 -22.30
CA LEU A 166 -8.22 -13.41 -21.84
C LEU A 166 -9.19 -12.91 -22.93
N VAL A 167 -8.68 -12.42 -24.05
CA VAL A 167 -9.49 -11.93 -25.17
C VAL A 167 -9.59 -13.04 -26.21
N SER A 168 -10.81 -13.41 -26.60
CA SER A 168 -10.98 -14.46 -27.61
C SER A 168 -10.28 -14.07 -28.92
N PRO A 169 -9.79 -15.02 -29.73
CA PRO A 169 -9.16 -14.69 -31.01
C PRO A 169 -10.04 -13.82 -31.93
N ALA A 170 -11.36 -14.02 -31.90
CA ALA A 170 -12.31 -13.19 -32.64
C ALA A 170 -12.44 -11.76 -32.09
N GLN A 171 -12.43 -11.61 -30.76
CA GLN A 171 -12.40 -10.29 -30.12
C GLN A 171 -11.07 -9.59 -30.39
N GLN A 172 -9.94 -10.31 -30.43
CA GLN A 172 -8.64 -9.75 -30.78
C GLN A 172 -8.64 -9.20 -32.22
N GLN A 173 -9.23 -9.94 -33.17
CA GLN A 173 -9.40 -9.48 -34.55
C GLN A 173 -10.27 -8.22 -34.62
N SER A 174 -11.42 -8.23 -33.93
CA SER A 174 -12.31 -7.06 -33.87
C SER A 174 -11.60 -5.83 -33.28
N ILE A 175 -10.82 -6.00 -32.21
CA ILE A 175 -10.02 -4.93 -31.61
C ILE A 175 -8.94 -4.43 -32.58
N ARG A 176 -8.33 -5.30 -33.40
CA ARG A 176 -7.34 -4.88 -34.41
C ARG A 176 -7.99 -4.04 -35.50
N SER A 177 -9.12 -4.48 -36.05
CA SER A 177 -9.89 -3.72 -37.05
C SER A 177 -10.30 -2.35 -36.52
N LEU A 178 -10.85 -2.28 -35.30
CA LEU A 178 -11.23 -1.00 -34.68
C LEU A 178 -10.04 -0.08 -34.42
N LYS A 179 -8.87 -0.62 -34.05
CA LYS A 179 -7.64 0.17 -33.87
C LYS A 179 -7.10 0.72 -35.19
N GLU A 180 -7.27 -0.01 -36.29
CA GLU A 180 -6.91 0.44 -37.64
C GLU A 180 -7.86 1.53 -38.13
N GLU A 181 -9.17 1.36 -37.97
CA GLU A 181 -10.20 2.35 -38.31
C GLU A 181 -10.01 3.67 -37.55
N GLN A 182 -9.67 3.61 -36.27
CA GLN A 182 -9.43 4.80 -35.45
C GLN A 182 -8.02 5.39 -35.63
N GLY A 183 -7.16 4.79 -36.47
CA GLY A 183 -5.79 5.27 -36.70
C GLY A 183 -4.88 5.18 -35.47
N ILE A 184 -5.24 4.37 -34.46
CA ILE A 184 -4.49 4.16 -33.21
C ILE A 184 -3.50 3.00 -33.35
N ALA A 185 -3.53 2.27 -34.47
CA ALA A 185 -2.57 1.24 -34.80
C ALA A 185 -1.14 1.81 -34.68
N GLN A 186 -0.41 1.36 -33.65
CA GLN A 186 1.00 1.72 -33.51
C GLN A 186 1.72 1.13 -34.72
N LYS A 187 2.21 2.00 -35.61
CA LYS A 187 3.29 1.61 -36.52
C LYS A 187 4.46 1.21 -35.62
N ASP A 188 4.86 -0.06 -35.66
CA ASP A 188 5.91 -0.69 -34.84
C ASP A 188 7.33 -0.06 -34.96
N GLY A 189 7.46 1.15 -35.51
CA GLY A 189 8.72 1.86 -35.75
C GLY A 189 9.01 3.04 -34.82
N GLU A 190 8.03 3.67 -34.19
CA GLU A 190 8.30 4.86 -33.36
C GLU A 190 8.61 4.49 -31.91
N ARG A 191 9.86 4.04 -31.73
CA ARG A 191 10.53 4.02 -30.42
C ARG A 191 10.35 5.38 -29.75
N ARG A 192 9.39 5.50 -28.82
CA ARG A 192 9.32 6.57 -27.81
C ARG A 192 10.75 6.82 -27.34
N GLY A 193 11.25 8.02 -27.66
CA GLY A 193 12.68 8.32 -27.77
C GLY A 193 13.54 7.59 -26.74
N LYS A 194 14.53 6.82 -27.24
CA LYS A 194 15.58 6.21 -26.40
C LYS A 194 15.97 7.24 -25.34
N LYS A 195 15.73 6.94 -24.05
CA LYS A 195 16.28 7.75 -22.96
C LYS A 195 17.75 7.94 -23.28
N ARG A 196 18.16 9.19 -23.56
CA ARG A 196 19.56 9.53 -23.81
C ARG A 196 20.35 8.88 -22.67
N LYS A 197 21.26 7.95 -23.00
CA LYS A 197 22.22 7.44 -22.01
C LYS A 197 22.83 8.68 -21.37
N ARG A 198 22.71 8.81 -20.04
CA ARG A 198 23.41 9.88 -19.32
C ARG A 198 24.88 9.74 -19.72
N LYS A 199 25.43 10.77 -20.39
CA LYS A 199 26.86 10.84 -20.67
C LYS A 199 27.59 10.60 -19.34
N GLN A 200 28.62 9.75 -19.34
CA GLN A 200 29.50 9.63 -18.17
C GLN A 200 29.92 11.04 -17.79
N SER A 201 29.58 11.44 -16.56
CA SER A 201 30.03 12.71 -16.02
C SER A 201 31.54 12.68 -16.03
N ASN A 202 32.16 13.55 -16.82
CA ASN A 202 33.56 13.86 -16.60
C ASN A 202 33.70 14.32 -15.13
N PRO A 203 34.81 13.98 -14.45
CA PRO A 203 35.02 14.41 -13.07
C PRO A 203 34.85 15.92 -12.96
N ASN A 204 34.16 16.37 -11.91
CA ASN A 204 34.00 17.79 -11.59
C ASN A 204 35.40 18.46 -11.59
N PRO A 205 35.65 19.52 -12.37
CA PRO A 205 36.98 20.11 -12.57
C PRO A 205 37.66 20.61 -11.28
N LEU A 206 36.93 20.73 -10.17
CA LEU A 206 37.49 21.04 -8.84
C LEU A 206 38.13 19.82 -8.12
N SER A 207 37.94 18.59 -8.61
CA SER A 207 38.49 17.37 -7.98
C SER A 207 39.91 17.01 -8.42
N CYS A 208 40.53 17.81 -9.30
CA CYS A 208 41.88 17.57 -9.83
C CYS A 208 42.95 18.50 -9.21
N LEU A 209 42.64 19.23 -8.14
CA LEU A 209 43.67 19.98 -7.42
C LEU A 209 44.45 19.04 -6.50
N LYS A 210 45.69 18.72 -6.91
CA LYS A 210 46.66 18.00 -6.09
C LYS A 210 46.83 18.72 -4.76
N LYS A 211 46.78 17.96 -3.66
CA LYS A 211 47.08 18.44 -2.31
C LYS A 211 48.48 19.07 -2.32
N LYS A 212 48.59 20.38 -2.08
CA LYS A 212 49.89 21.07 -1.97
C LYS A 212 50.74 20.34 -0.92
N LYS A 213 51.92 19.87 -1.32
CA LYS A 213 52.91 19.29 -0.41
C LYS A 213 53.37 20.39 0.56
N LYS A 214 53.30 20.12 1.87
CA LYS A 214 53.91 20.96 2.90
C LYS A 214 55.42 20.88 2.74
N GLY A 215 56.08 22.01 2.51
CA GLY A 215 57.52 22.15 2.73
C GLY A 215 57.86 22.10 4.22
N VAL A 216 59.08 21.73 4.55
CA VAL A 216 59.66 21.63 5.91
C VAL A 216 61.14 22.05 5.80
N PRO A 217 61.84 22.51 6.86
CA PRO A 217 61.52 23.40 8.01
C PRO A 217 62.38 24.70 7.96
N THR A 218 62.10 25.82 8.67
CA THR A 218 62.48 26.23 10.05
C THR A 218 62.13 27.74 10.25
N PRO A 219 62.27 28.41 11.43
CA PRO A 219 61.92 28.01 12.80
C PRO A 219 61.07 29.06 13.60
N SER A 220 60.46 28.58 14.70
CA SER A 220 60.03 29.24 15.96
C SER A 220 59.24 30.57 15.98
N LEU A 221 58.07 30.57 16.64
CA LEU A 221 57.86 31.24 17.96
C LEU A 221 56.41 31.13 18.49
N LYS A 222 56.35 30.70 19.76
CA LYS A 222 55.39 30.93 20.86
C LYS A 222 53.95 30.37 20.86
N LYS A 223 53.64 29.87 22.07
CA LYS A 223 52.48 29.12 22.59
C LYS A 223 51.29 30.05 22.92
N THR A 224 50.07 29.52 22.79
CA THR A 224 48.97 29.51 23.80
C THR A 224 47.77 28.79 23.16
N GLU A 225 47.46 27.56 23.57
CA GLU A 225 46.48 27.16 24.58
C GLU A 225 44.99 27.21 24.16
N GLN A 226 44.35 26.06 24.40
CA GLN A 226 42.93 25.81 24.64
C GLN A 226 41.93 25.79 23.47
N GLY A 227 41.23 24.64 23.37
CA GLY A 227 39.76 24.69 23.34
C GLY A 227 39.04 24.40 22.02
N GLN A 228 38.45 23.20 21.98
CA GLN A 228 37.13 22.88 21.37
C GLN A 228 36.99 22.81 19.83
N LYS A 229 36.78 21.58 19.34
CA LYS A 229 36.22 21.30 18.01
C LYS A 229 34.78 21.81 17.91
N ARG A 230 34.54 22.90 17.17
CA ARG A 230 33.20 23.33 16.76
C ARG A 230 32.63 22.39 15.68
N LYS A 231 31.57 21.65 16.01
CA LYS A 231 30.68 20.98 15.03
C LYS A 231 29.93 22.06 14.24
N ARG A 232 29.97 22.00 12.90
CA ARG A 232 29.14 22.86 12.04
C ARG A 232 27.67 22.50 12.19
N SER A 233 26.90 23.50 12.63
CA SER A 233 25.44 23.54 12.67
C SER A 233 24.83 23.28 11.28
N ARG A 234 23.80 22.43 11.23
CA ARG A 234 23.01 22.17 10.01
C ARG A 234 21.82 23.11 10.04
N HIS A 235 21.84 24.14 9.19
CA HIS A 235 20.75 25.12 9.11
C HIS A 235 19.42 24.42 8.79
N LYS A 236 18.47 24.57 9.71
CA LYS A 236 17.06 24.19 9.57
C LYS A 236 16.39 25.23 8.66
N LYS A 237 15.69 24.75 7.63
CA LYS A 237 14.89 25.58 6.73
C LYS A 237 13.67 26.10 7.50
N GLN A 238 13.60 27.41 7.76
CA GLN A 238 12.41 28.06 8.31
C GLN A 238 11.32 28.10 7.23
N LYS A 239 10.07 27.85 7.66
CA LYS A 239 8.85 28.15 6.91
C LYS A 239 8.50 29.61 7.22
N ASP A 240 8.24 30.40 6.20
CA ASP A 240 7.68 31.74 6.37
C ASP A 240 6.19 31.62 6.74
N ASP A 241 5.84 32.13 7.92
CA ASP A 241 4.48 32.52 8.32
C ASP A 241 4.29 33.98 7.88
N MET A 242 3.29 34.24 7.04
CA MET A 242 2.84 35.60 6.74
C MET A 242 1.69 35.95 7.69
N SER A 243 1.99 36.76 8.70
CA SER A 243 0.99 37.41 9.54
C SER A 243 0.49 38.71 8.89
N ALA A 244 -0.82 38.93 9.03
CA ALA A 244 -1.59 40.07 8.54
C ALA A 244 -1.16 41.45 9.10
N PRO A 245 -1.53 42.57 8.45
CA PRO A 245 -1.56 43.87 9.10
C PRO A 245 -2.93 44.15 9.72
N VAL A 246 -2.90 44.63 10.96
CA VAL A 246 -4.00 45.26 11.68
C VAL A 246 -4.14 46.70 11.18
N VAL A 247 -5.38 47.13 10.87
CA VAL A 247 -5.77 48.55 10.84
C VAL A 247 -7.07 48.67 11.64
N THR A 248 -7.01 49.45 12.71
CA THR A 248 -8.12 49.79 13.61
C THR A 248 -8.79 51.10 13.22
N ASN A 249 -10.11 51.13 13.48
CA ASN A 249 -10.99 52.28 13.75
C ASN A 249 -11.33 53.25 12.60
N THR A 250 -12.56 53.13 12.10
CA THR A 250 -13.68 54.07 12.36
C THR A 250 -15.01 53.33 12.21
#